data_AF-A0A1V4TBF6-F1
#
_entry.id   AF-A0A1V4TBF6-F1
#
_cell.length_a   1.000
_cell.length_b   1.000
_cell.length_c   1.000
_cell.angle_alpha   90.00
_cell.angle_beta   90.00
_cell.angle_gamma   90.00
#
_symmetry.space_group_name_H-M   'P 1'
#
loop_
_entity.id
_entity.type
_entity.pdbx_description
1 polymer ?
#
loop_
_entity_poly.entity_id
_entity_poly.type
_entity_poly.pdbx_seq_one_letter_code
_entity_poly.pdbx_strand_id
1 'polypeptide(L)' 'MNLGKLNEKCPECGSKDKTLKRRLDAKLHAFGTTQSLTCSNCGYVFKTPEDKKKDH' A
#
# COMPACT_ATOMS: atom_id res chain seq x y z
N MET A 1 -9.58 -9.58 -3.89
CA MET A 1 -9.14 -8.46 -3.02
C MET A 1 -10.33 -8.02 -2.18
N ASN A 2 -10.20 -7.95 -0.85
CA ASN A 2 -11.32 -7.58 0.02
C ASN A 2 -11.48 -6.04 0.02
N LEU A 3 -12.49 -5.53 -0.68
CA LEU A 3 -12.65 -4.11 -1.02
C LEU A 3 -12.84 -3.20 0.21
N GLY A 4 -13.27 -3.76 1.35
CA GLY A 4 -13.52 -3.02 2.59
C GLY A 4 -12.30 -2.28 3.15
N LYS A 5 -11.10 -2.89 3.10
CA LYS A 5 -9.86 -2.28 3.64
C LYS A 5 -9.38 -1.06 2.85
N LEU A 6 -9.80 -0.94 1.59
CA LEU A 6 -9.42 0.21 0.77
C LEU A 6 -10.19 1.48 1.21
N ASN A 7 -11.42 1.33 1.70
CA ASN A 7 -12.27 2.44 2.15
C ASN A 7 -12.05 2.88 3.60
N GLU A 8 -11.18 2.20 4.36
CA GLU A 8 -10.87 2.59 5.74
C GLU A 8 -10.27 3.99 5.78
N LYS A 9 -10.79 4.85 6.66
CA LYS A 9 -10.25 6.18 6.90
C LYS A 9 -8.85 6.07 7.51
N CYS A 10 -7.99 7.01 7.17
CA CYS A 10 -6.69 7.17 7.80
C CYS A 10 -6.87 7.46 9.30
N PRO A 11 -6.18 6.76 10.20
CA PRO A 11 -6.30 7.00 11.64
C PRO A 11 -5.74 8.37 12.06
N GLU A 12 -4.76 8.91 11.33
CA GLU A 12 -4.11 10.19 11.66
C GLU A 12 -4.95 11.40 11.20
N CYS A 13 -5.40 11.39 9.94
CA CYS A 13 -6.03 12.58 9.33
C CYS A 13 -7.49 12.35 8.88
N GLY A 14 -8.04 11.15 9.06
CA GLY A 14 -9.40 10.81 8.65
C GLY A 14 -9.63 10.67 7.14
N SER A 15 -8.63 10.96 6.31
CA SER A 15 -8.74 10.88 4.85
C SER A 15 -8.92 9.43 4.36
N LYS A 16 -9.73 9.24 3.32
CA LYS A 16 -9.88 7.96 2.62
C LYS A 16 -8.91 7.81 1.45
N ASP A 17 -8.22 8.89 1.08
CA ASP A 17 -7.30 8.89 -0.04
C ASP A 17 -6.02 8.15 0.30
N LYS A 18 -5.74 7.11 -0.47
CA LYS A 18 -4.57 6.25 -0.32
C LYS A 18 -3.83 6.17 -1.65
N THR A 19 -2.50 6.24 -1.57
CA THR A 19 -1.59 6.04 -2.69
C THR A 19 -0.93 4.67 -2.56
N LEU A 20 -1.06 3.86 -3.61
CA LEU A 20 -0.36 2.59 -3.73
C LEU A 20 0.98 2.81 -4.45
N LYS A 21 2.09 2.69 -3.72
CA LYS A 21 3.42 2.70 -4.33
C LYS A 21 3.77 1.30 -4.81
N ARG A 22 4.04 1.19 -6.11
CA ARG A 22 4.54 -0.03 -6.77
C ARG A 22 5.97 0.21 -7.23
N ARG A 23 6.82 -0.79 -7.03
CA ARG A 23 8.16 -0.82 -7.62
C ARG A 23 8.14 -1.81 -8.76
N LEU A 24 8.26 -1.31 -9.99
CA LEU A 24 8.46 -2.15 -11.16
C LEU A 24 9.85 -2.78 -11.07
N ASP A 25 9.92 -4.08 -11.33
CA ASP A 25 11.20 -4.73 -11.48
C ASP A 25 11.84 -4.26 -12.79
N ALA A 26 13.07 -3.77 -12.71
CA ALA A 26 13.76 -3.19 -13.86
C ALA A 26 14.13 -4.24 -14.91
N LYS A 27 14.22 -5.52 -14.53
CA LYS A 27 14.49 -6.63 -15.47
C LYS A 27 13.18 -7.20 -16.02
N LEU A 28 12.14 -7.22 -15.19
CA LEU A 28 10.83 -7.75 -15.51
C LEU A 28 9.81 -6.61 -15.52
N HIS A 29 9.75 -5.84 -16.60
CA HIS A 29 8.83 -4.68 -16.73
C HIS A 29 7.35 -5.02 -16.46
N ALA A 30 6.94 -6.28 -16.68
CA ALA A 30 5.59 -6.75 -16.38
C ALA A 30 5.39 -7.13 -14.90
N PHE A 31 6.47 -7.35 -14.14
CA PHE A 31 6.42 -7.74 -12.73
C PHE A 31 6.67 -6.53 -11.83
N GLY A 32 5.61 -6.05 -11.19
CA GLY A 32 5.69 -5.01 -10.17
C GLY A 32 5.45 -5.59 -8.77
N THR A 33 6.32 -5.26 -7.83
CA THR A 33 6.07 -5.55 -6.40
C THR A 33 5.33 -4.40 -5.74
N THR A 34 4.38 -4.71 -4.86
CA THR A 34 3.70 -3.69 -4.07
C THR A 34 4.61 -3.26 -2.92
N GLN A 35 5.03 -2.00 -2.91
CA GLN A 35 6.03 -1.48 -1.97
C GLN A 35 5.43 -0.72 -0.78
N SER A 36 4.29 -0.05 -0.92
CA SER A 36 3.59 0.47 0.26
C SER A 36 2.21 0.98 -0.10
N LEU A 37 1.32 0.97 0.88
CA LEU A 37 0.06 1.72 0.82
C LEU A 37 0.15 2.86 1.83
N THR A 38 0.08 4.10 1.38
CA THR A 38 0.21 5.29 2.23
C THR A 38 -0.99 6.21 2.08
N CYS A 39 -1.32 6.99 3.11
CA CYS A 39 -2.31 8.06 2.99
C CYS A 39 -1.75 9.18 2.10
N SER A 40 -2.56 9.66 1.16
CA SER A 40 -2.15 10.74 0.25
C SER A 40 -2.03 12.10 0.94
N ASN A 41 -2.77 12.31 2.04
CA ASN A 41 -2.83 13.62 2.70
C ASN A 41 -1.77 13.79 3.81
N CYS A 42 -1.54 12.75 4.63
CA CYS A 42 -0.61 12.84 5.77
C CYS A 42 0.61 11.92 5.67
N GLY A 43 0.65 11.01 4.67
CA GLY A 43 1.74 10.06 4.50
C GLY A 43 1.67 8.81 5.38
N TYR A 44 0.65 8.65 6.24
CA TYR A 44 0.48 7.48 7.10
C TYR A 44 0.59 6.16 6.33
N VAL A 45 1.43 5.23 6.81
CA VAL A 45 1.71 3.97 6.12
C VAL A 45 0.73 2.89 6.61
N PHE A 46 -0.18 2.46 5.74
CA PHE A 46 -1.14 1.40 6.04
C PHE A 46 -0.53 0.01 5.93
N LYS A 47 0.36 -0.21 4.95
CA LYS A 47 1.03 -1.49 4.71
C LYS A 47 2.39 -1.29 4.06
N THR A 48 3.36 -2.10 4.48
CA THR A 48 4.68 -2.25 3.86
C THR A 48 4.90 -3.69 3.40
N PRO A 49 5.84 -3.96 2.48
CA PRO A 49 6.14 -5.27 1.91
C PRO A 49 6.77 -6.21 2.92
N GLU A 50 7.42 -5.68 3.96
CA GLU A 50 7.96 -6.49 5.06
C GLU A 50 6.85 -7.24 5.81
N ASP A 51 5.65 -6.66 5.88
CA ASP A 51 4.46 -7.26 6.50
C ASP A 51 3.98 -8.52 5.74
N LYS A 52 4.39 -8.71 4.47
CA LYS A 52 4.04 -9.89 3.66
C LYS A 52 4.99 -11.08 3.84
N LYS A 53 6.05 -10.99 4.65
CA LYS A 53 7.01 -12.09 4.85
C LYS A 53 6.59 -13.12 5.92
N LYS A 54 5.38 -13.02 6.48
CA LYS A 54 4.92 -13.88 7.58
C LYS A 54 3.73 -14.78 7.19
N ASP A 55 3.81 -15.37 6.00
CA ASP A 55 2.92 -16.44 5.54
C ASP A 55 3.75 -17.38 4.64
N HIS A 56 4.60 -18.19 5.27
CA HIS A 56 5.19 -19.38 4.67
C HIS A 56 5.36 -20.43 5.76
#